data_AF-A0A3C1FBI3-F1
#
_entry.id   AF-A0A3C1FBI3-F1
#
_cell.length_a   1.000
_cell.length_b   1.000
_cell.length_c   1.000
_cell.angle_alpha   90.00
_cell.angle_beta   90.00
_cell.angle_gamma   90.00
#
_symmetry.space_group_name_H-M   'P 1'
#
loop_
_entity.id
_entity.type
_entity.pdbx_description
1 polymer ?
#
loop_
_entity_poly.entity_id
_entity_poly.type
_entity_poly.pdbx_seq_one_letter_code
_entity_poly.pdbx_strand_id
1 'polypeptide(L)'
;ISADELVDAIGRVATGDAVFSPRLAGFVLDAFSGAIDVASIDEDLDRLSQREREVLRLIARGYAYKEIAKELFISIKTVETHVSSVLRKLQLSNRHQLTRWATDRKLV
;
A
#
# COMPACT_ATOMS: atom_id res chain seq x y z
N ILE A 1 20.16 -0.59 30.51
CA ILE A 1 21.52 -0.31 30.00
C ILE A 1 22.47 -0.46 31.16
N SER A 2 23.19 -1.58 31.21
CA SER A 2 24.32 -1.73 32.12
C SER A 2 25.49 -0.87 31.64
N ALA A 3 26.48 -0.62 32.50
CA ALA A 3 27.68 0.13 32.12
C ALA A 3 28.43 -0.54 30.95
N ASP A 4 28.46 -1.87 30.93
CA ASP A 4 29.12 -2.66 29.89
C ASP A 4 28.39 -2.56 28.53
N GLU A 5 27.05 -2.56 28.52
CA GLU A 5 26.25 -2.32 27.31
C GLU A 5 26.47 -0.92 26.73
N LEU A 6 26.71 0.08 27.59
CA LEU A 6 26.98 1.45 27.15
C LEU A 6 28.37 1.58 26.52
N VAL A 7 29.38 0.93 27.10
CA VAL A 7 30.75 0.93 26.56
C VAL A 7 30.80 0.24 25.20
N ASP A 8 30.11 -0.90 25.04
CA ASP A 8 29.96 -1.60 23.75
C ASP A 8 29.24 -0.73 22.70
N ALA A 9 28.14 -0.08 23.11
CA ALA A 9 27.40 0.84 22.24
C ALA A 9 28.27 2.00 21.73
N ILE A 10 29.08 2.60 22.60
CA ILE A 10 30.01 3.68 22.23
C ILE A 10 31.06 3.18 21.23
N GLY A 11 31.63 2.00 21.45
CA GLY A 11 32.59 1.39 20.54
C GLY A 11 32.04 1.17 19.13
N ARG A 12 30.79 0.69 19.03
CA ARG A 12 30.10 0.46 17.75
C ARG A 12 29.75 1.76 17.01
N VAL A 13 29.33 2.81 17.72
CA VAL A 13 29.13 4.12 17.09
C VAL A 13 30.43 4.68 16.53
N ALA A 14 31.56 4.47 17.21
CA ALA A 14 32.87 4.90 16.73
C ALA A 14 33.32 4.20 15.43
N THR A 15 32.83 3.00 15.15
CA THR A 15 33.08 2.27 13.88
C THR A 15 32.06 2.58 12.79
N GLY A 16 31.11 3.48 13.05
CA GLY A 16 30.06 3.88 12.09
C GLY A 16 28.79 3.04 12.16
N ASP A 17 28.68 2.10 13.11
CA ASP A 17 27.46 1.33 13.31
C ASP A 17 26.42 2.17 14.05
N ALA A 18 25.17 2.13 13.58
CA ALA A 18 24.07 2.71 14.30
C ALA A 18 23.66 1.80 15.47
N VAL A 19 23.72 2.32 16.70
CA VAL A 19 23.29 1.61 17.91
C VAL A 19 21.99 2.20 18.41
N PHE A 20 20.94 1.39 18.41
CA PHE A 20 19.61 1.77 18.88
C PHE A 20 19.23 0.96 20.10
N SER A 21 18.57 1.61 21.08
CA SER A 21 17.90 0.87 22.13
C SER A 21 16.70 0.09 21.54
N PRO A 22 16.29 -1.05 22.11
CA PRO A 22 15.14 -1.82 21.62
C PRO A 22 13.85 -1.00 21.48
N ARG A 23 13.64 -0.01 22.37
CA ARG A 23 12.49 0.92 22.31
C ARG A 23 12.56 1.87 21.11
N LEU A 24 13.76 2.36 20.78
CA LEU A 24 13.96 3.25 19.63
C LEU A 24 13.89 2.47 18.31
N ALA A 25 14.36 1.22 18.29
CA ALA A 25 14.23 0.33 17.13
C ALA A 25 12.76 0.09 16.76
N GLY A 26 11.89 -0.16 17.74
CA GLY A 26 10.44 -0.28 17.51
C GLY A 26 9.82 1.00 16.92
N PHE A 27 10.20 2.16 17.46
CA PHE A 27 9.71 3.46 16.95
C PHE A 27 10.18 3.75 15.51
N VAL A 28 11.43 3.41 15.19
CA VAL A 28 11.96 3.55 13.82
C VAL A 28 11.24 2.59 12.87
N LEU A 29 11.04 1.33 13.26
CA LEU A 29 10.29 0.37 12.44
C LEU A 29 8.84 0.82 12.19
N ASP A 30 8.17 1.40 13.19
CA ASP A 30 6.83 1.97 13.04
C ASP A 30 6.81 3.24 12.17
N ALA A 31 7.86 4.07 12.22
CA ALA A 31 7.96 5.26 11.37
C ALA A 31 8.26 4.90 9.90
N PHE A 32 9.06 3.85 9.67
CA PHE A 32 9.41 3.38 8.33
C PHE A 32 8.31 2.51 7.71
N SER A 33 7.53 1.76 8.48
CA SER A 33 6.42 0.95 7.95
C SER A 33 5.43 1.82 7.17
N GLY A 34 5.07 2.99 7.68
CA GLY A 34 4.21 3.93 6.96
C GLY A 34 4.82 4.52 5.68
N ALA A 35 6.13 4.78 5.66
CA ALA A 35 6.83 5.31 4.48
C ALA A 35 7.00 4.25 3.37
N ILE A 36 7.29 3.00 3.77
CA ILE A 36 7.39 1.84 2.87
C ILE A 36 6.01 1.52 2.28
N ASP A 37 4.95 1.59 3.09
CA ASP A 37 3.59 1.38 2.62
C ASP A 37 3.20 2.43 1.57
N VAL A 38 3.48 3.73 1.78
CA VAL A 38 3.18 4.79 0.79
C VAL A 38 3.95 4.62 -0.51
N ALA A 39 5.26 4.32 -0.45
CA ALA A 39 6.05 4.09 -1.66
C ALA A 39 5.55 2.87 -2.46
N SER A 40 5.16 1.79 -1.77
CA SER A 40 4.60 0.60 -2.43
C SER A 40 3.20 0.84 -3.02
N ILE A 41 2.40 1.72 -2.42
CA ILE A 41 1.10 2.16 -2.97
C ILE A 41 1.30 2.86 -4.31
N ASP A 42 2.25 3.79 -4.38
CA ASP A 42 2.53 4.54 -5.61
C ASP A 42 3.02 3.62 -6.73
N GLU A 43 3.93 2.68 -6.44
CA GLU A 43 4.38 1.69 -7.43
C GLU A 43 3.22 0.81 -7.95
N ASP A 44 2.33 0.34 -7.07
CA ASP A 44 1.19 -0.48 -7.47
C ASP A 44 0.16 0.32 -8.30
N LEU A 45 -0.06 1.60 -7.96
CA LEU A 45 -0.95 2.49 -8.73
C LEU A 45 -0.36 2.88 -10.09
N ASP A 46 0.95 3.03 -10.18
CA ASP A 46 1.66 3.35 -11.42
C ASP A 46 1.60 2.20 -12.44
N ARG A 47 1.45 0.95 -11.97
CA ARG A 47 1.21 -0.22 -12.83
C ARG A 47 -0.20 -0.23 -13.46
N LEU A 48 -1.11 0.57 -12.91
CA LEU A 48 -2.47 0.69 -13.42
C LEU A 48 -2.58 1.81 -14.46
N SER A 49 -3.22 1.48 -15.58
CA SER A 49 -3.66 2.48 -16.54
C SER A 49 -4.63 3.47 -15.90
N GLN A 50 -4.80 4.63 -16.51
CA GLN A 50 -5.73 5.65 -16.03
C GLN A 50 -7.16 5.11 -15.84
N ARG A 51 -7.65 4.29 -16.79
CA ARG A 51 -9.00 3.70 -16.69
C ARG A 51 -9.12 2.66 -15.61
N GLU A 52 -8.09 1.86 -15.39
CA GLU A 52 -8.05 0.91 -14.27
C GLU A 52 -8.08 1.64 -12.92
N ARG A 53 -7.37 2.76 -12.79
CA ARG A 53 -7.39 3.62 -11.58
C ARG A 53 -8.76 4.26 -11.32
N GLU A 54 -9.45 4.68 -12.38
CA GLU A 54 -10.83 5.20 -12.26
C GLU A 54 -11.81 4.12 -11.79
N VAL A 55 -11.77 2.94 -12.42
CA VAL A 55 -12.61 1.80 -12.01
C VAL A 55 -12.33 1.40 -10.57
N LEU A 56 -11.04 1.30 -10.17
CA LEU A 56 -10.62 1.01 -8.81
C LEU A 56 -11.20 2.01 -7.79
N ARG A 57 -11.09 3.32 -8.05
CA ARG A 57 -11.62 4.36 -7.16
C ARG A 57 -13.13 4.25 -6.97
N LEU A 58 -13.88 3.98 -8.04
CA LEU A 58 -15.33 3.82 -7.95
C LEU A 58 -15.71 2.55 -7.15
N ILE A 59 -14.98 1.45 -7.32
CA ILE A 59 -15.17 0.24 -6.50
C ILE A 59 -14.87 0.51 -5.03
N ALA A 60 -13.80 1.25 -4.74
CA ALA A 60 -13.42 1.62 -3.38
C ALA A 60 -14.52 2.47 -2.70
N ARG A 61 -15.20 3.33 -3.47
CA ARG A 61 -16.38 4.09 -3.03
C ARG A 61 -17.66 3.26 -2.90
N GLY A 62 -17.61 1.97 -3.19
CA GLY A 62 -18.73 1.05 -3.03
C GLY A 62 -19.65 0.91 -4.25
N TYR A 63 -19.32 1.52 -5.39
CA TYR A 63 -20.17 1.48 -6.58
C TYR A 63 -20.30 0.03 -7.12
N ALA A 64 -21.49 -0.31 -7.61
CA ALA A 64 -21.77 -1.53 -8.33
C ALA A 64 -21.33 -1.41 -9.80
N TYR A 65 -21.06 -2.52 -10.47
CA TYR A 65 -20.55 -2.51 -11.85
C TYR A 65 -21.48 -1.78 -12.84
N LYS A 66 -22.80 -1.85 -12.59
CA LYS A 66 -23.79 -1.10 -13.39
C LYS A 66 -23.67 0.40 -13.23
N GLU A 67 -23.32 0.88 -12.04
CA GLU A 67 -23.15 2.30 -11.75
C GLU A 67 -21.83 2.81 -12.33
N ILE A 68 -20.76 2.02 -12.18
CA ILE A 68 -19.45 2.31 -12.80
C ILE A 68 -19.57 2.39 -14.32
N ALA A 69 -20.31 1.47 -14.93
CA ALA A 69 -20.57 1.46 -16.37
C ALA A 69 -21.26 2.75 -16.83
N LYS A 70 -22.23 3.23 -16.04
CA LYS A 70 -22.93 4.50 -16.31
C LYS A 70 -22.01 5.70 -16.15
N GLU A 71 -21.27 5.79 -15.04
CA GLU A 71 -20.36 6.90 -14.76
C GLU A 71 -19.23 7.03 -15.77
N LEU A 72 -18.69 5.90 -16.23
CA LEU A 72 -17.59 5.87 -17.20
C LEU A 72 -18.06 5.78 -18.66
N PHE A 73 -19.38 5.77 -18.91
CA PHE A 73 -19.97 5.64 -20.24
C PHE A 73 -19.45 4.43 -21.04
N ILE A 74 -19.32 3.28 -20.39
CA ILE A 74 -18.83 2.02 -20.99
C ILE A 74 -19.78 0.86 -20.67
N SER A 75 -19.61 -0.28 -21.34
CA SER A 75 -20.41 -1.47 -21.05
C SER A 75 -20.03 -2.10 -19.71
N ILE A 76 -20.98 -2.77 -19.05
CA ILE A 76 -20.72 -3.56 -17.83
C ILE A 76 -19.63 -4.61 -18.10
N LYS A 77 -19.62 -5.21 -19.29
CA LYS A 77 -18.60 -6.20 -19.68
C LYS A 77 -17.21 -5.58 -19.71
N THR A 78 -17.10 -4.34 -20.18
CA THR A 78 -15.83 -3.58 -20.19
C THR A 78 -15.36 -3.29 -18.76
N VAL A 79 -16.28 -2.96 -17.85
CA VAL A 79 -15.96 -2.81 -16.42
C VAL A 79 -15.40 -4.12 -15.86
N GLU A 80 -16.04 -5.26 -16.11
CA GLU A 80 -15.54 -6.58 -15.67
C GLU A 80 -14.11 -6.87 -16.18
N THR A 81 -13.83 -6.53 -17.44
CA THR A 81 -12.50 -6.67 -18.04
C THR A 81 -11.47 -5.79 -17.33
N HIS A 82 -11.81 -4.53 -17.02
CA HIS A 82 -10.92 -3.65 -16.26
C HIS A 82 -10.69 -4.18 -14.84
N VAL A 83 -11.74 -4.62 -14.14
CA VAL A 83 -11.61 -5.20 -12.79
C VAL A 83 -10.73 -6.44 -12.80
N SER A 84 -10.93 -7.34 -13.77
CA SER A 84 -10.10 -8.55 -13.90
C SER A 84 -8.63 -8.20 -14.14
N SER A 85 -8.37 -7.15 -14.92
CA SER A 85 -7.01 -6.68 -15.19
C SER A 85 -6.38 -6.05 -13.95
N VAL A 86 -7.14 -5.25 -13.20
CA VAL A 86 -6.70 -4.67 -11.91
C VAL A 86 -6.37 -5.77 -10.91
N LEU A 87 -7.28 -6.74 -10.71
CA LEU A 87 -7.06 -7.88 -9.81
C LEU A 87 -5.78 -8.64 -10.18
N ARG A 88 -5.57 -8.91 -11.48
CA ARG A 88 -4.35 -9.59 -11.94
C ARG A 88 -3.09 -8.76 -11.67
N LYS A 89 -3.11 -7.45 -11.94
CA LYS A 89 -1.96 -6.56 -11.77
C LYS A 89 -1.59 -6.35 -10.29
N LEU A 90 -2.59 -6.23 -9.42
CA LEU A 90 -2.42 -6.09 -7.98
C LEU A 90 -2.31 -7.46 -7.26
N GLN A 91 -2.34 -8.57 -8.00
CA GLN A 91 -2.26 -9.93 -7.48
C GLN A 91 -3.35 -10.26 -6.43
N LEU A 92 -4.55 -9.71 -6.63
CA LEU A 92 -5.71 -9.92 -5.79
C LEU A 92 -6.67 -10.92 -6.42
N SER A 93 -7.38 -11.68 -5.59
CA SER A 93 -8.23 -12.78 -6.06
C SER A 93 -9.70 -12.40 -6.26
N ASN A 94 -10.20 -11.35 -5.58
CA ASN A 94 -11.62 -10.98 -5.66
C ASN A 94 -11.89 -9.51 -5.33
N ARG A 95 -13.11 -9.06 -5.66
CA ARG A 95 -13.58 -7.69 -5.40
C ARG A 95 -13.48 -7.28 -3.93
N HIS A 96 -13.74 -8.18 -2.98
CA HIS A 96 -13.65 -7.83 -1.56
C HIS A 96 -12.22 -7.49 -1.15
N GLN A 97 -11.24 -8.26 -1.63
CA GLN A 97 -9.83 -7.95 -1.45
C GLN A 97 -9.48 -6.61 -2.12
N LEU A 98 -10.03 -6.33 -3.30
CA LEU A 98 -9.81 -5.06 -4.00
C LEU A 98 -10.36 -3.86 -3.21
N THR A 99 -11.57 -3.96 -2.68
CA THR A 99 -12.17 -2.91 -1.85
C THR A 99 -11.37 -2.70 -0.56
N ARG A 100 -10.95 -3.79 0.11
CA ARG A 100 -10.11 -3.72 1.30
C ARG A 100 -8.77 -3.05 0.98
N TRP A 101 -8.09 -3.53 -0.06
CA TRP A 101 -6.81 -2.99 -0.53
C TRP A 101 -6.87 -1.49 -0.77
N ALA A 102 -7.96 -0.99 -1.37
CA ALA A 102 -8.13 0.44 -1.61
C ALA A 102 -8.46 1.25 -0.34
N THR A 103 -9.17 0.65 0.61
CA THR A 103 -9.53 1.27 1.90
C THR A 103 -8.31 1.39 2.81
N ASP A 104 -7.51 0.32 2.93
CA ASP A 104 -6.29 0.28 3.73
C ASP A 104 -5.28 1.34 3.27
N ARG A 105 -5.31 1.66 1.97
CA ARG A 105 -4.44 2.63 1.31
C ARG A 105 -5.02 4.05 1.22
N LYS A 106 -6.16 4.31 1.88
CA LYS A 106 -6.85 5.62 1.94
C LYS A 106 -7.10 6.25 0.57
N LEU A 107 -7.48 5.43 -0.42
CA LEU A 107 -7.81 5.90 -1.77
C LEU A 107 -9.22 6.52 -1.89
N VAL A 108 -9.89 6.72 -0.75
CA VAL A 108 -11.25 7.26 -0.61
C VAL A 108 -11.31 8.21 0.58
#